data_AF-A0A354QSB0-F1
#
_entry.id   AF-A0A354QSB0-F1
#
_cell.length_a   1.000
_cell.length_b   1.000
_cell.length_c   1.000
_cell.angle_alpha   90.00
_cell.angle_beta   90.00
_cell.angle_gamma   90.00
#
_symmetry.space_group_name_H-M   'P 1'
#
loop_
_entity.id
_entity.type
_entity.pdbx_description
1 polymer ?
#
loop_
_entity_poly.entity_id
_entity_poly.type
_entity_poly.pdbx_seq_one_letter_code
_entity_poly.pdbx_strand_id
1 'polypeptide(L)' 'MANELNQFFEMVRDLETADLYQLFIQETDPEKQAFYKAMYDYSMQAHQREVIARPDFVR' A
#
# COMPACT_ATOMS: atom_id res chain seq x y z
N MET A 1 -2.10 -23.06 0.55
CA MET A 1 -1.90 -21.99 -0.46
C MET A 1 -2.97 -20.90 -0.39
N ALA A 2 -4.28 -21.19 -0.53
CA ALA A 2 -5.31 -20.13 -0.42
C ALA A 2 -5.40 -19.48 0.97
N ASN A 3 -5.02 -20.21 2.02
CA ASN A 3 -5.13 -19.74 3.40
C ASN A 3 -3.96 -18.82 3.81
N GLU A 4 -2.73 -19.10 3.38
CA GLU A 4 -1.58 -18.22 3.69
C GLU A 4 -1.69 -16.88 2.96
N LEU A 5 -2.18 -16.88 1.72
CA LEU A 5 -2.35 -15.67 0.92
C LEU A 5 -3.42 -14.74 1.51
N ASN A 6 -4.53 -15.31 1.99
CA ASN A 6 -5.58 -14.54 2.67
C ASN A 6 -5.11 -14.01 4.02
N GLN A 7 -4.39 -14.81 4.81
CA GLN A 7 -3.81 -14.34 6.08
C GLN A 7 -2.83 -13.19 5.86
N PHE A 8 -1.99 -13.31 4.83
CA PHE A 8 -1.05 -12.26 4.48
C PHE A 8 -1.78 -11.00 4.02
N PHE A 9 -2.83 -11.13 3.20
CA PHE A 9 -3.67 -10.02 2.77
C PHE A 9 -4.34 -9.28 3.94
N GLU A 10 -4.93 -10.02 4.89
CA GLU A 10 -5.52 -9.44 6.10
C GLU A 10 -4.48 -8.67 6.93
N MET A 11 -3.25 -9.21 7.02
CA MET A 11 -2.15 -8.59 7.78
C MET A 11 -1.69 -7.27 7.17
N VAL A 12 -1.69 -7.15 5.83
CA VAL A 12 -1.27 -5.93 5.13
C VAL A 12 -2.41 -4.95 4.87
N ARG A 13 -3.67 -5.39 4.94
CA ARG A 13 -4.84 -4.52 4.74
C ARG A 13 -4.91 -3.41 5.78
N ASP A 14 -4.51 -3.70 7.01
CA ASP A 14 -4.65 -2.79 8.15
C ASP A 14 -3.42 -1.87 8.31
N LEU A 15 -2.41 -1.99 7.43
CA LEU A 15 -1.21 -1.15 7.46
C LEU A 15 -1.50 0.25 6.90
N GLU A 16 -0.92 1.27 7.54
CA GLU A 16 -0.94 2.62 7.01
C GLU A 16 0.03 2.77 5.83
N THR A 17 -0.20 3.75 4.97
CA THR A 17 0.65 4.06 3.82
C THR A 17 2.12 4.27 4.21
N ALA A 18 2.38 4.85 5.39
CA ALA A 18 3.72 5.07 5.92
C ALA A 18 4.43 3.74 6.26
N ASP A 19 3.70 2.77 6.80
CA ASP A 19 4.23 1.45 7.14
C ASP A 19 4.56 0.66 5.87
N LEU A 20 3.70 0.71 4.86
CA LEU A 20 3.95 0.09 3.55
C LEU A 20 5.19 0.67 2.88
N TYR A 21 5.42 1.98 3.02
CA TYR A 21 6.63 2.62 2.52
C TYR A 21 7.88 2.15 3.27
N GLN A 22 7.83 2.02 4.60
CA GLN A 22 8.95 1.50 5.39
C GLN A 22 9.28 0.05 5.03
N LEU A 23 8.27 -0.81 4.87
CA LEU A 23 8.46 -2.20 4.45
C LEU A 23 9.10 -2.27 3.06
N PHE A 24 8.67 -1.42 2.12
CA PHE A 24 9.26 -1.35 0.80
C PHE A 24 10.76 -0.99 0.84
N ILE A 25 11.16 0.05 1.57
CA ILE A 25 12.57 0.52 1.56
C ILE A 25 13.51 -0.39 2.37
N GLN A 26 12.99 -1.17 3.31
CA GLN A 26 13.78 -2.07 4.16
C GLN A 26 13.87 -3.51 3.59
N GLU A 27 12.96 -3.90 2.68
CA GLU A 27 12.93 -5.24 2.13
C GLU A 27 14.08 -5.49 1.15
N THR A 28 14.78 -6.60 1.36
CA THR A 28 15.95 -7.04 0.59
C THR A 28 15.60 -8.09 -0.46
N ASP A 29 14.50 -8.81 -0.27
CA ASP A 29 13.99 -9.78 -1.22
C ASP A 29 13.28 -9.06 -2.39
N PRO A 30 13.71 -9.27 -3.65
CA PRO A 30 13.14 -8.55 -4.80
C PRO A 30 11.64 -8.77 -5.03
N GLU A 31 11.14 -9.98 -4.76
CA GLU A 31 9.73 -10.31 -4.98
C GLU A 31 8.85 -9.65 -3.92
N LYS A 32 9.28 -9.71 -2.65
CA LYS A 32 8.58 -9.03 -1.55
C LYS A 32 8.66 -7.51 -1.68
N GLN A 33 9.80 -6.98 -2.12
CA GLN A 33 9.96 -5.55 -2.34
C GLN A 33 8.98 -5.04 -3.42
N ALA A 34 8.88 -5.77 -4.54
CA ALA A 34 7.92 -5.44 -5.60
C ALA A 34 6.47 -5.48 -5.10
N PHE A 35 6.14 -6.45 -4.23
CA PHE A 35 4.83 -6.55 -3.60
C PHE A 35 4.53 -5.35 -2.68
N TYR A 36 5.41 -5.00 -1.74
CA TYR A 36 5.19 -3.86 -0.84
C TYR A 36 5.09 -2.54 -1.61
N LYS A 37 5.86 -2.39 -2.68
CA LYS A 37 5.75 -1.25 -3.59
C LYS A 37 4.36 -1.18 -4.24
N ALA A 38 3.83 -2.30 -4.74
CA ALA A 38 2.51 -2.33 -5.35
C ALA A 38 1.39 -1.96 -4.35
N MET A 39 1.49 -2.42 -3.11
CA MET A 39 0.56 -2.07 -2.03
C MET A 39 0.66 -0.58 -1.67
N TYR A 40 1.88 -0.05 -1.54
CA TYR A 40 2.12 1.38 -1.30
C TYR A 40 1.51 2.22 -2.44
N ASP A 41 1.80 1.91 -3.70
CA ASP A 41 1.28 2.64 -4.85
C ASP A 41 -0.25 2.62 -4.90
N TYR A 42 -0.89 1.48 -4.58
CA TYR A 42 -2.34 1.36 -4.48
C TYR A 42 -2.92 2.26 -3.38
N SER A 43 -2.35 2.23 -2.18
CA SER A 43 -2.79 3.07 -1.06
C SER A 43 -2.65 4.57 -1.35
N MET A 44 -1.54 4.96 -2.00
CA MET A 44 -1.31 6.32 -2.45
C MET A 44 -2.32 6.76 -3.52
N GLN A 45 -2.66 5.87 -4.45
CA GLN A 45 -3.66 6.17 -5.47
C GLN A 45 -5.06 6.37 -4.86
N ALA A 46 -5.43 5.59 -3.84
CA ALA A 46 -6.69 5.77 -3.12
C ALA A 46 -6.74 7.15 -2.43
N HIS A 47 -5.71 7.52 -1.69
CA HIS A 47 -5.61 8.86 -1.08
C HIS A 47 -5.59 9.99 -2.11
N GLN A 48 -4.89 9.81 -3.23
CA GLN A 48 -4.90 10.80 -4.32
C GLN A 48 -6.32 11.02 -4.86
N ARG A 49 -7.12 9.96 -5.05
CA ARG A 49 -8.51 10.09 -5.49
C ARG A 49 -9.36 10.85 -4.48
N GLU A 50 -9.21 10.54 -3.19
CA GLU A 50 -9.90 11.25 -2.11
C GLU A 50 -9.54 12.74 -2.09
N VAL A 51 -8.25 13.05 -2.25
CA VAL A 51 -7.73 14.40 -2.29
C VAL A 51 -8.22 15.15 -3.53
N ILE A 52 -8.19 14.52 -4.72
CA ILE A 52 -8.72 15.08 -5.97
C ILE A 52 -10.22 15.40 -5.88
N ALA A 53 -10.99 14.59 -5.16
CA ALA A 53 -12.42 14.80 -4.98
C ALA A 53 -12.75 15.95 -4.02
N ARG A 54 -11.77 16.52 -3.30
CA ARG A 54 -12.04 17.61 -2.36
C ARG A 54 -12.38 18.92 -3.10
N PRO A 55 -13.41 19.67 -2.66
CA PRO A 55 -13.84 20.90 -3.32
C PRO A 55 -12.78 22.01 -3.39
N ASP A 56 -11.77 21.94 -2.54
CA ASP A 56 -10.68 22.90 -2.38
C ASP A 56 -9.37 22.46 -3.06
N PHE A 57 -9.31 21.25 -3.65
CA PHE A 57 -8.08 20.68 -4.16
C PHE A 57 -7.53 21.34 -5.44
N VAL A 58 -8.33 22.15 -6.14
CA VAL A 58 -7.86 23.07 -7.18
C VAL A 58 -8.70 24.34 -7.13
N ARG A 59 -8.05 25.49 -6.94
CA ARG A 59 -8.58 26.83 -7.24
C ARG A 59 -7.69 27.53 -8.24
#